data_AF-A0A1B6GAW4-F1
#
_entry.id   AF-A0A1B6GAW4-F1
#
_cell.length_a   1.000
_cell.length_b   1.000
_cell.length_c   1.000
_cell.angle_alpha   90.00
_cell.angle_beta   90.00
_cell.angle_gamma   90.00
#
_symmetry.space_group_name_H-M   'P 1'
#
loop_
_entity.id
_entity.type
_entity.pdbx_description
1 polymer ?
#
loop_
_entity_poly.entity_id
_entity_poly.type
_entity_poly.pdbx_seq_one_letter_code
_entity_poly.pdbx_strand_id
1 'polypeptide(L)'
;HLTLKHCGIKAKLIQGSEDLWKVTHRKDLLLATTAIKQKGNNVCIIAAEKTAVISQLLDSVGSVANAVRHIVSTVCSSDVDNLTYNTVIVFHEQEIQQDTHLVDFASMLDTDKLGLIIHVIDNLTYNTV
;
A
#
# COMPACT_ATOMS: atom_id res chain seq x y z
N HIS A 1 15.03 31.49 16.71
CA HIS A 1 15.94 32.64 16.90
C HIS A 1 15.22 33.98 16.67
N LEU A 2 14.53 34.19 15.53
CA LEU A 2 13.80 35.44 15.28
C LEU A 2 12.77 35.79 16.37
N THR A 3 11.92 34.83 16.74
CA THR A 3 10.88 35.00 17.76
C THR A 3 11.43 35.32 19.15
N LEU A 4 12.56 34.73 19.50
CA LEU A 4 13.28 35.06 20.73
C LEU A 4 13.84 36.49 20.69
N LYS A 5 14.43 36.88 19.55
CA LYS A 5 15.09 38.18 19.37
C LYS A 5 14.13 39.36 19.32
N HIS A 6 12.99 39.22 18.66
CA HIS A 6 12.08 40.33 18.39
C HIS A 6 10.80 40.31 19.25
N CYS A 7 10.43 39.16 19.80
CA CYS A 7 9.19 39.01 20.55
C CYS A 7 9.41 38.48 21.98
N GLY A 8 10.64 38.19 22.39
CA GLY A 8 10.94 37.61 23.71
C GLY A 8 10.42 36.18 23.91
N ILE A 9 9.93 35.53 22.86
CA ILE A 9 9.32 34.20 22.93
C ILE A 9 10.41 33.12 22.88
N LYS A 10 10.54 32.35 23.96
CA LYS A 10 11.41 31.18 24.02
C LYS A 10 10.68 29.97 23.42
N ALA A 11 11.15 29.50 22.26
CA ALA A 11 10.63 28.28 21.65
C ALA A 11 11.02 27.05 22.47
N LYS A 12 10.10 26.10 22.61
CA LYS A 12 10.36 24.78 23.20
C LYS A 12 11.01 23.88 22.14
N LEU A 13 12.18 23.33 22.45
CA LEU A 13 12.80 22.32 21.60
C LEU A 13 12.14 20.96 21.89
N ILE A 14 11.71 20.28 20.83
CA ILE A 14 11.07 18.97 20.89
C ILE A 14 11.97 17.99 20.15
N GLN A 15 12.11 16.77 20.69
CA GLN A 15 12.85 15.71 20.01
C GLN A 15 12.14 15.34 18.71
N GLY A 16 12.83 15.47 17.58
CA GLY A 16 12.31 15.10 16.27
C GLY A 16 12.42 13.60 16.02
N SER A 17 11.60 13.11 15.07
CA SER A 17 11.77 11.77 14.49
C SER A 17 13.06 11.69 13.66
N GLU A 18 13.62 10.49 13.50
CA GLU A 18 14.76 10.23 12.61
C GLU A 18 14.45 10.56 11.14
N ASP A 19 13.17 10.57 10.76
CA ASP A 19 12.70 11.00 9.44
C ASP A 19 12.85 12.50 9.18
N LEU A 20 13.12 13.31 10.21
CA LEU A 20 13.19 14.76 10.11
C LEU A 20 14.59 15.21 9.70
N TRP A 21 14.92 15.03 8.42
CA TRP A 21 16.21 15.41 7.85
C TRP A 21 16.05 16.19 6.55
N LYS A 22 17.08 16.98 6.22
CA LYS A 22 17.10 17.80 5.01
C LYS A 22 17.88 17.09 3.91
N VAL A 23 17.23 16.83 2.77
CA VAL A 23 17.91 16.42 1.52
C VAL A 23 18.84 17.54 1.09
N THR A 24 20.15 17.33 1.19
CA THR A 24 21.16 18.38 0.96
C THR A 24 22.11 17.99 -0.17
N HIS A 25 22.44 16.71 -0.28
CA HIS A 25 23.37 16.17 -1.27
C HIS A 25 22.68 15.17 -2.20
N ARG A 26 23.29 14.92 -3.37
CA ARG A 26 22.77 13.93 -4.33
C ARG A 26 22.65 12.52 -3.73
N LYS A 27 23.57 12.12 -2.85
CA LYS A 27 23.50 10.82 -2.15
C LYS A 27 22.25 10.70 -1.28
N ASP A 28 21.75 11.82 -0.76
CA ASP A 28 20.57 11.84 0.08
C ASP A 28 19.29 11.60 -0.74
N LEU A 29 19.31 11.82 -2.06
CA LEU A 29 18.18 11.49 -2.93
C LEU A 29 17.86 10.00 -2.91
N LEU A 30 18.89 9.15 -2.88
CA LEU A 30 18.70 7.70 -2.82
C LEU A 30 18.03 7.32 -1.49
N LEU A 31 18.53 7.86 -0.38
CA LEU A 31 17.96 7.62 0.95
C LEU A 31 16.51 8.12 1.06
N ALA A 32 16.20 9.31 0.53
CA ALA A 32 14.83 9.81 0.46
C ALA A 32 13.93 8.91 -0.38
N THR A 33 14.41 8.50 -1.56
CA THR A 33 13.64 7.67 -2.49
C THR A 33 13.32 6.32 -1.84
N THR A 34 14.31 5.68 -1.22
CA THR A 34 14.10 4.41 -0.51
C THR A 34 13.17 4.58 0.69
N ALA A 35 13.32 5.64 1.49
CA ALA A 35 12.43 5.91 2.62
C ALA A 35 10.97 6.12 2.19
N ILE A 36 10.74 6.81 1.07
CA ILE A 36 9.40 6.99 0.48
C ILE A 36 8.85 5.65 -0.02
N LYS A 37 9.66 4.87 -0.75
CA LYS A 37 9.25 3.55 -1.26
C LYS A 37 8.86 2.57 -0.16
N GLN A 38 9.64 2.51 0.93
CA GLN A 38 9.35 1.66 2.08
C GLN A 38 8.00 2.02 2.72
N LYS A 39 7.68 3.31 2.84
CA LYS A 39 6.39 3.77 3.40
C LYS A 39 5.20 3.56 2.47
N GLY A 40 5.45 3.51 1.16
CA GLY A 40 4.43 3.38 0.12
C GLY A 40 4.02 1.94 -0.20
N ASN A 41 4.72 0.93 0.32
CA ASN A 41 4.48 -0.46 -0.05
C ASN A 41 3.29 -1.11 0.71
N ASN A 42 2.17 -0.40 0.81
CA ASN A 42 0.95 -0.93 1.42
C ASN A 42 -0.04 -1.32 0.30
N VAL A 43 -0.64 -2.51 0.44
CA VAL A 43 -1.56 -3.09 -0.55
C VAL A 43 -2.95 -3.26 0.06
N CYS A 44 -3.98 -2.89 -0.69
CA CYS A 44 -5.38 -3.12 -0.32
C CYS A 44 -6.01 -4.12 -1.30
N ILE A 45 -6.61 -5.18 -0.79
CA ILE A 45 -7.34 -6.17 -1.57
C ILE A 45 -8.82 -5.99 -1.26
N ILE A 46 -9.65 -5.77 -2.28
CA ILE A 46 -11.10 -5.61 -2.18
C ILE A 46 -11.76 -6.80 -2.87
N ALA A 47 -12.57 -7.57 -2.15
CA ALA A 47 -13.31 -8.70 -2.69
C ALA A 47 -14.70 -8.81 -2.08
N ALA A 48 -15.63 -9.49 -2.75
CA ALA A 48 -17.01 -9.66 -2.25
C ALA A 48 -17.10 -10.61 -1.05
N GLU A 49 -16.19 -11.58 -0.94
CA GLU A 49 -16.16 -12.60 0.11
C GLU A 49 -14.73 -13.04 0.43
N LYS A 50 -14.55 -13.77 1.53
CA LYS A 50 -13.25 -14.35 1.92
C LYS A 50 -13.13 -15.77 1.40
N THR A 51 -12.56 -15.93 0.20
CA THR A 51 -12.30 -17.22 -0.43
C THR A 51 -10.89 -17.73 -0.08
N ALA A 52 -10.66 -19.05 -0.15
CA ALA A 52 -9.35 -19.67 0.06
C ALA A 52 -8.25 -19.07 -0.83
N VAL A 53 -8.63 -18.71 -2.05
CA VAL A 53 -7.77 -18.06 -3.05
C VAL A 53 -7.29 -16.68 -2.59
N ILE A 54 -8.17 -15.89 -2.00
CA ILE A 54 -7.84 -14.54 -1.49
C ILE A 54 -6.94 -14.65 -0.26
N SER A 55 -7.13 -15.66 0.60
CA SER A 55 -6.19 -15.90 1.70
C SER A 55 -4.80 -16.27 1.21
N GLN A 56 -4.67 -17.11 0.17
CA GLN A 56 -3.38 -17.45 -0.41
C GLN A 56 -2.69 -16.22 -1.03
N LEU A 57 -3.47 -15.35 -1.69
CA LEU A 57 -2.94 -14.10 -2.21
C LEU A 57 -2.51 -13.15 -1.08
N LEU A 58 -3.29 -13.06 0.01
CA LEU A 58 -2.96 -12.23 1.17
C LEU A 58 -1.61 -12.65 1.76
N ASP A 59 -1.37 -13.96 1.89
CA ASP A 59 -0.11 -14.51 2.39
C ASP A 59 1.05 -14.25 1.41
N SER A 60 0.80 -14.44 0.11
CA SER A 60 1.81 -14.22 -0.94
C SER A 60 2.21 -12.76 -1.05
N VAL A 61 1.25 -11.84 -1.07
CA VAL A 61 1.48 -10.38 -1.12
C VAL A 61 2.04 -9.88 0.20
N GLY A 62 1.64 -10.45 1.34
CA GLY A 62 2.18 -10.13 2.65
C GLY A 62 3.68 -10.40 2.78
N SER A 63 4.25 -11.29 1.96
CA SER A 63 5.69 -11.53 1.90
C SER A 63 6.47 -10.40 1.21
N VAL A 64 5.81 -9.61 0.35
CA VAL A 64 6.43 -8.56 -0.49
C VAL A 64 6.02 -7.16 -0.04
N ALA A 65 4.83 -7.00 0.55
CA ALA A 65 4.27 -5.73 0.99
C ALA A 65 4.61 -5.43 2.47
N ASN A 66 4.70 -4.15 2.80
CA ASN A 66 4.88 -3.69 4.18
C ASN A 66 3.62 -3.87 5.03
N ALA A 67 2.45 -3.66 4.42
CA ALA A 67 1.16 -3.94 5.03
C ALA A 67 0.16 -4.38 3.95
N VAL A 68 -0.67 -5.37 4.26
CA VAL A 68 -1.76 -5.80 3.39
C VAL A 68 -3.07 -5.77 4.15
N ARG A 69 -4.08 -5.12 3.59
CA ARG A 69 -5.44 -5.11 4.12
C ARG A 69 -6.38 -5.78 3.15
N HIS A 70 -7.25 -6.66 3.67
CA HIS A 70 -8.36 -7.22 2.91
C HIS A 70 -9.67 -6.54 3.34
N ILE A 71 -10.42 -5.99 2.38
CA ILE A 71 -11.71 -5.34 2.57
C ILE A 71 -12.78 -6.19 1.87
N VAL A 72 -13.79 -6.60 2.64
CA VAL A 72 -14.94 -7.33 2.10
C VAL A 72 -16.02 -6.32 1.68
N SER A 73 -16.33 -6.28 0.39
CA SER A 73 -17.14 -5.23 -0.27
C SER A 73 -18.60 -5.10 0.22
N THR A 74 -19.07 -5.99 1.10
CA THR A 74 -20.43 -5.90 1.67
C THR A 74 -20.52 -5.00 2.90
N VAL A 75 -19.40 -4.70 3.58
CA VAL A 75 -19.40 -3.90 4.82
C VAL A 75 -18.15 -3.03 4.88
N CYS A 76 -18.27 -1.75 4.52
CA CYS A 76 -17.24 -0.76 4.84
C CYS A 76 -17.34 -0.43 6.33
N SER A 77 -16.67 -1.20 7.20
CA SER A 77 -16.41 -0.73 8.56
C SER A 77 -15.45 0.45 8.46
N SER A 78 -15.82 1.56 9.08
CA SER A 78 -15.04 2.78 9.18
C SER A 78 -13.85 2.60 10.14
N ASP A 79 -13.07 1.54 9.97
CA ASP A 79 -11.78 1.40 10.64
C ASP A 79 -10.77 2.17 9.81
N VAL A 80 -10.69 3.46 10.12
CA VAL A 80 -9.79 4.43 9.48
C VAL A 80 -8.38 4.12 9.95
N ASP A 81 -7.80 3.06 9.41
CA ASP A 81 -6.35 2.96 9.40
C ASP A 81 -5.86 4.19 8.63
N ASN A 82 -5.00 4.98 9.27
CA ASN A 82 -4.28 6.09 8.62
C ASN A 82 -3.27 5.61 7.56
N LEU A 83 -3.47 4.42 7.00
CA LEU A 83 -2.64 3.80 5.99
C LEU A 83 -3.08 4.28 4.61
N THR A 84 -2.14 4.88 3.89
CA THR A 84 -2.29 5.13 2.46
C THR A 84 -1.83 3.89 1.70
N TYR A 85 -2.69 3.39 0.81
CA TYR A 85 -2.41 2.24 -0.05
C TYR A 85 -1.98 2.73 -1.43
N ASN A 86 -0.83 2.24 -1.91
CA ASN A 86 -0.37 2.55 -3.27
C ASN A 86 -0.87 1.52 -4.29
N THR A 87 -1.15 0.29 -3.85
CA THR A 87 -1.67 -0.76 -4.72
C THR A 87 -3.04 -1.20 -4.22
N VAL A 88 -4.03 -1.20 -5.11
CA VAL A 88 -5.39 -1.67 -4.87
C VAL A 88 -5.70 -2.81 -5.83
N ILE A 89 -6.08 -3.97 -5.30
CA ILE A 89 -6.48 -5.14 -6.07
C ILE A 89 -7.98 -5.32 -5.87
N VAL A 90 -8.76 -5.30 -6.94
CA VAL A 90 -10.23 -5.44 -6.91
C VAL A 90 -10.61 -6.73 -7.60
N PHE A 91 -11.31 -7.58 -6.86
CA PHE A 91 -11.92 -8.81 -7.37
C PHE A 91 -13.40 -8.59 -7.68
N HIS A 92 -13.77 -8.85 -8.93
CA HIS A 92 -15.15 -8.76 -9.40
C HIS A 92 -15.87 -10.13 -9.29
N GLU A 93 -17.20 -10.12 -9.12
CA GLU A 93 -18.08 -11.17 -8.53
C GLU A 93 -18.16 -12.55 -9.24
N GLN A 94 -17.21 -12.94 -10.10
CA GLN A 94 -17.28 -14.26 -10.76
C GLN A 94 -16.25 -15.23 -10.18
N GLU A 95 -16.72 -16.42 -9.74
CA GLU A 95 -15.92 -17.51 -9.16
C GLU A 95 -14.58 -17.64 -9.87
N ILE A 96 -13.49 -17.36 -9.17
CA ILE A 96 -12.15 -17.46 -9.73
C ILE A 96 -11.75 -18.93 -9.71
N GLN A 97 -11.86 -19.62 -10.86
CA GLN A 97 -11.38 -21.00 -11.01
C GLN A 97 -9.88 -21.08 -11.33
N GLN A 98 -9.06 -20.16 -10.84
CA GLN A 98 -7.64 -20.08 -11.20
C GLN A 98 -6.72 -19.91 -9.98
N ASP A 99 -6.65 -20.95 -9.17
CA ASP A 99 -5.72 -21.04 -8.03
C ASP A 99 -4.25 -20.90 -8.46
N THR A 100 -3.91 -21.29 -9.70
CA THR A 100 -2.51 -21.29 -10.16
C THR A 100 -2.03 -19.92 -10.66
N HIS A 101 -2.91 -19.08 -11.22
CA HIS A 101 -2.50 -17.80 -11.84
C HIS A 101 -2.36 -16.66 -10.84
N LEU A 102 -2.97 -16.76 -9.65
CA LEU A 102 -2.91 -15.70 -8.63
C LEU A 102 -1.66 -15.76 -7.76
N VAL A 103 -1.03 -16.92 -7.63
CA VAL A 103 0.30 -17.03 -6.98
C VAL A 103 1.35 -16.32 -7.83
N ASP A 104 1.30 -16.50 -9.16
CA ASP A 104 2.17 -15.77 -10.09
C ASP A 104 1.86 -14.27 -10.08
N PHE A 105 0.61 -13.86 -9.86
CA PHE A 105 0.23 -12.46 -9.81
C PHE A 105 0.98 -11.68 -8.71
N ALA A 106 1.21 -12.28 -7.54
CA ALA A 106 2.00 -11.64 -6.48
C ALA A 106 3.43 -11.30 -6.95
N SER A 107 4.02 -12.14 -7.81
CA SER A 107 5.34 -11.88 -8.42
C SER A 107 5.32 -10.82 -9.52
N MET A 108 4.14 -10.52 -10.08
CA MET A 108 3.95 -9.46 -11.09
C MET A 108 3.67 -8.09 -10.47
N LEU A 109 3.39 -8.00 -9.16
CA LEU A 109 3.14 -6.74 -8.47
C LEU A 109 4.43 -5.91 -8.41
N ASP A 110 4.48 -4.85 -9.23
CA ASP A 110 5.55 -3.87 -9.20
C ASP A 110 5.30 -2.85 -8.08
N THR A 111 5.65 -3.23 -6.85
CA THR A 111 5.54 -2.38 -5.65
C THR A 111 6.56 -1.23 -5.65
N ASP A 112 7.51 -1.24 -6.58
CA ASP A 112 8.56 -0.24 -6.73
C ASP A 112 8.12 1.00 -7.51
N LYS A 113 6.98 0.92 -8.20
CA LYS A 113 6.37 2.05 -8.91
C LYS A 113 5.74 3.05 -7.93
N LEU A 114 6.09 4.32 -8.13
CA LEU A 114 5.48 5.43 -7.40
C LEU A 114 4.15 5.80 -8.05
N GLY A 115 3.04 5.69 -7.31
CA GLY A 115 1.70 6.05 -7.77
C GLY A 115 0.61 5.11 -7.24
N LEU A 116 -0.65 5.43 -7.54
CA LEU A 116 -1.77 4.53 -7.30
C LEU A 116 -1.87 3.53 -8.45
N ILE A 117 -1.72 2.25 -8.13
CA ILE A 117 -1.86 1.13 -9.06
C ILE A 117 -3.16 0.41 -8.72
N ILE A 118 -4.06 0.29 -9.70
CA ILE A 118 -5.31 -0.44 -9.54
C ILE A 118 -5.28 -1.65 -10.45
N HIS A 119 -5.34 -2.84 -9.85
CA HIS A 119 -5.50 -4.10 -10.55
C HIS A 119 -6.95 -4.54 -10.44
N VAL A 120 -7.63 -4.69 -11.58
CA VAL A 120 -8.97 -5.26 -11.64
C VAL A 120 -8.84 -6.66 -12.19
N ILE A 121 -9.23 -7.65 -11.38
CA ILE A 121 -9.20 -9.06 -11.75
C ILE A 121 -10.65 -9.47 -12.01
N ASP A 122 -10.93 -9.78 -13.27
CA ASP A 122 -12.24 -10.22 -13.74
C ASP A 122 -12.11 -11.62 -14.36
N ASN A 123 -13.07 -12.50 -14.11
CA ASN A 123 -13.06 -13.83 -14.70
C ASN A 123 -13.91 -13.83 -15.97
N LEU A 124 -13.29 -14.02 -17.13
CA LEU A 124 -14.02 -14.17 -18.39
C LEU A 124 -14.58 -15.58 -18.48
N THR A 125 -15.86 -15.74 -18.15
CA THR A 125 -16.62 -16.92 -18.54
C THR A 125 -16.72 -16.96 -20.07
N TYR A 126 -15.97 -17.86 -20.72
CA TYR A 126 -16.23 -18.19 -22.11
C TYR A 126 -17.59 -18.89 -22.16
N ASN A 127 -18.64 -18.15 -22.47
CA ASN A 127 -19.90 -18.74 -22.94
C ASN A 127 -19.61 -19.44 -24.27
N THR A 128 -19.33 -20.74 -24.21
CA THR A 128 -19.45 -21.63 -25.37
C THR A 128 -20.92 -21.65 -25.79
N VAL A 129 -21.23 -20.94 -26.86
CA VAL A 129 -22.47 -21.09 -27.65
C VAL A 129 -22.33 -22.30 -28.57
#